data_AF-A0A8J8CPN5-F1
#
_entry.id   AF-A0A8J8CPN5-F1
#
_cell.length_a   1.000
_cell.length_b   1.000
_cell.length_c   1.000
_cell.angle_alpha   90.00
_cell.angle_beta   90.00
_cell.angle_gamma   90.00
#
_symmetry.space_group_name_H-M   'P 1'
#
loop_
_entity.id
_entity.type
_entity.pdbx_description
1 polymer ?
#
loop_
_entity_poly.entity_id
_entity_poly.type
_entity_poly.pdbx_seq_one_letter_code
_entity_poly.pdbx_strand_id
1 'polypeptide(L)'
;MQEHVVEVIRELMKTQGMSIRKISAQIAKENGGSDLGYTQQINRILNDPDYDPNFSTVEKILSALKSSLWQTSLNFDIKQLESRLDRLSNDVSEMKQTIFDLSQIMGAIAKHLDQQK
;
A
#
# COMPACT_ATOMS: atom_id res chain seq x y z
N MET A 1 8.44 -5.95 -6.02
CA MET A 1 7.53 -4.80 -5.77
C MET A 1 8.28 -3.48 -5.90
N GLN A 2 9.44 -3.33 -5.25
CA GLN A 2 10.32 -2.15 -5.36
C GLN A 2 10.81 -1.86 -6.79
N GLU A 3 11.28 -2.87 -7.53
CA GLU A 3 11.72 -2.70 -8.94
C GLU A 3 10.64 -2.03 -9.81
N HIS A 4 9.39 -2.48 -9.68
CA HIS A 4 8.27 -1.93 -10.44
C HIS A 4 7.96 -0.47 -10.07
N VAL A 5 8.05 -0.11 -8.78
CA VAL A 5 7.87 1.28 -8.33
C VAL A 5 8.95 2.19 -8.90
N VAL A 6 10.21 1.73 -8.92
CA VAL A 6 11.33 2.48 -9.48
C VAL A 6 11.18 2.67 -10.98
N GLU A 7 10.81 1.62 -11.72
CA GLU A 7 10.53 1.69 -13.16
C GLU A 7 9.43 2.71 -13.47
N VAL A 8 8.30 2.65 -12.75
CA VAL A 8 7.19 3.58 -12.93
C VAL A 8 7.62 5.03 -12.68
N ILE A 9 8.35 5.29 -11.59
CA ILE A 9 8.86 6.64 -11.30
C ILE A 9 9.79 7.11 -12.43
N ARG A 10 10.70 6.27 -12.92
CA ARG A 10 11.64 6.63 -14.00
C ARG A 10 10.92 6.94 -15.31
N GLU A 11 9.91 6.15 -15.68
CA GLU A 11 9.12 6.40 -16.89
C GLU A 11 8.28 7.68 -16.78
N LEU A 12 7.67 7.94 -15.62
CA LEU A 12 6.93 9.19 -15.38
C LEU A 12 7.87 10.41 -15.43
N MET A 13 9.06 10.31 -14.84
CA MET A 13 10.09 11.34 -14.90
C MET A 13 10.47 11.66 -16.35
N LYS A 14 10.70 10.63 -17.16
CA LYS A 14 11.08 10.76 -18.57
C LYS A 14 9.95 11.38 -19.39
N THR A 15 8.73 10.88 -19.24
CA THR A 15 7.53 11.32 -19.98
C THR A 15 7.20 12.79 -19.70
N GLN A 16 7.41 13.23 -18.46
CA GLN A 16 7.09 14.60 -18.04
C GLN A 16 8.29 15.56 -18.08
N GLY A 17 9.48 15.11 -18.47
CA GLY A 17 10.69 15.94 -18.45
C GLY A 17 11.06 16.46 -17.05
N MET A 18 10.76 15.65 -16.03
CA MET A 18 10.95 15.96 -14.61
C MET A 18 12.28 15.39 -14.12
N SER A 19 13.14 16.24 -13.58
CA SER A 19 14.38 15.82 -12.93
C SER A 19 14.18 15.63 -11.43
N ILE A 20 15.07 14.87 -10.77
CA ILE A 20 15.03 14.67 -9.30
C ILE A 20 14.93 16.01 -8.57
N ARG A 21 15.69 17.02 -9.02
CA ARG A 21 15.69 18.37 -8.44
C ARG A 21 14.34 19.09 -8.57
N LYS A 22 13.63 18.90 -9.68
CA LYS A 22 12.30 19.50 -9.87
C LYS A 22 11.28 18.81 -8.96
N ILE A 23 11.36 17.49 -8.84
CA ILE A 23 10.49 16.67 -8.00
C ILE A 23 10.71 17.03 -6.53
N SER A 24 11.96 17.05 -6.07
CA SER A 24 12.30 17.38 -4.68
C SER A 24 11.86 18.80 -4.29
N ALA A 25 12.04 19.78 -5.17
CA ALA A 25 11.58 21.14 -4.96
C ALA A 25 10.04 21.23 -4.88
N GLN A 26 9.34 20.45 -5.72
CA GLN A 26 7.88 20.38 -5.69
C GLN A 26 7.37 19.73 -4.40
N ILE A 27 7.98 18.62 -3.97
CA ILE A 27 7.62 17.96 -2.70
C ILE A 27 7.83 18.92 -1.53
N ALA A 28 8.99 19.59 -1.45
CA ALA A 28 9.30 20.54 -0.38
C ALA A 28 8.33 21.72 -0.35
N LYS A 29 7.90 22.19 -1.53
CA LYS A 29 6.90 23.26 -1.65
C LYS A 29 5.53 22.86 -1.13
N GLU A 30 5.10 21.62 -1.38
CA GLU A 30 3.76 21.12 -1.03
C GLU A 30 3.68 20.58 0.40
N ASN A 31 4.75 19.96 0.90
CA ASN A 31 4.75 19.19 2.14
C ASN A 31 5.64 19.81 3.24
N GLY A 32 6.33 20.92 2.93
CA GLY A 32 7.41 21.45 3.77
C GLY A 32 8.65 20.55 3.76
N GLY A 33 9.69 20.94 4.48
CA GLY A 33 10.94 20.19 4.58
C GLY A 33 12.06 20.68 3.64
N SER A 34 13.11 19.87 3.51
CA SER A 34 14.34 20.24 2.77
C SER A 34 14.37 19.62 1.38
N ASP A 35 14.58 20.46 0.37
CA ASP A 35 14.82 20.04 -1.03
C ASP A 35 16.00 19.04 -1.13
N LEU A 36 17.07 19.30 -0.38
CA LEU A 36 18.23 18.40 -0.33
C LEU A 36 17.88 17.05 0.30
N GLY A 37 17.06 17.05 1.35
CA GLY A 37 16.59 15.83 2.01
C GLY A 37 15.77 14.96 1.06
N TYR A 38 14.82 15.55 0.33
CA TYR A 38 14.05 14.81 -0.68
C TYR A 38 14.89 14.36 -1.86
N THR A 39 15.87 15.16 -2.29
CA THR A 39 16.83 14.75 -3.32
C THR A 39 17.58 13.48 -2.92
N GLN A 40 18.05 13.40 -1.67
CA GLN A 40 18.74 12.20 -1.18
C GLN A 40 17.81 10.99 -1.10
N GLN A 41 16.58 11.18 -0.60
CA GLN A 41 15.58 10.12 -0.52
C GLN A 41 15.24 9.57 -1.92
N ILE A 42 14.95 10.44 -2.89
CA ILE A 42 14.66 10.02 -4.27
C ILE A 42 15.85 9.26 -4.87
N ASN A 43 17.08 9.74 -4.66
CA ASN A 43 18.26 9.05 -5.16
C ASN A 43 18.46 7.66 -4.55
N ARG A 44 18.14 7.46 -3.26
CA ARG A 44 18.17 6.13 -2.63
C ARG A 44 17.13 5.23 -3.25
N ILE A 45 15.88 5.69 -3.34
CA ILE A 45 14.78 4.92 -3.94
C ILE A 45 15.13 4.47 -5.36
N LEU A 46 15.73 5.35 -6.16
CA LEU A 46 16.00 5.06 -7.56
C LEU A 46 17.23 4.19 -7.80
N ASN A 47 18.26 4.26 -6.95
CA ASN A 47 19.58 3.70 -7.25
C ASN A 47 20.06 2.65 -6.23
N ASP A 48 19.45 2.55 -5.06
CA ASP A 48 19.78 1.56 -4.04
C ASP A 48 18.76 0.40 -4.10
N PRO A 49 19.16 -0.78 -4.62
CA PRO A 49 18.26 -1.92 -4.78
C PRO A 49 17.84 -2.54 -3.44
N ASP A 50 18.60 -2.31 -2.36
CA ASP A 50 18.29 -2.85 -1.03
C ASP A 50 17.48 -1.86 -0.17
N TYR A 51 17.24 -0.65 -0.68
CA TYR A 51 16.50 0.38 0.04
C TYR A 51 14.99 0.17 -0.06
N ASP A 52 14.36 -0.25 1.03
CA ASP A 52 12.90 -0.36 1.13
C ASP A 52 12.24 1.04 1.22
N PRO A 53 11.54 1.48 0.17
CA PRO A 53 11.00 2.83 0.12
C PRO A 53 9.71 2.94 0.93
N ASN A 54 9.66 3.88 1.87
CA ASN A 54 8.42 4.17 2.60
C ASN A 54 7.32 4.64 1.62
N PHE A 55 6.13 4.04 1.72
CA PHE A 55 4.94 4.39 0.96
C PHE A 55 4.66 5.90 0.91
N SER A 56 4.76 6.59 2.06
CA SER A 56 4.51 8.04 2.12
C SER A 56 5.48 8.85 1.25
N THR A 57 6.73 8.38 1.13
CA THR A 57 7.73 9.04 0.29
C THR A 57 7.46 8.78 -1.20
N VAL A 58 7.07 7.56 -1.55
CA VAL A 58 6.67 7.19 -2.92
C VAL A 58 5.44 7.99 -3.36
N GLU A 59 4.44 8.12 -2.49
CA GLU A 59 3.22 8.90 -2.76
C GLU A 59 3.54 10.38 -3.01
N LYS A 60 4.44 10.99 -2.22
CA LYS A 60 4.91 12.36 -2.44
C LYS A 60 5.62 12.53 -3.78
N ILE A 61 6.45 11.57 -4.18
CA ILE A 61 7.13 11.58 -5.49
C ILE A 61 6.11 11.53 -6.62
N LEU A 62 5.13 10.64 -6.52
CA LEU A 62 4.10 10.48 -7.55
C LEU A 62 3.20 11.73 -7.61
N SER A 63 2.81 12.28 -6.46
CA SER A 63 2.03 13.52 -6.38
C SER A 63 2.76 14.70 -7.02
N ALA A 64 4.07 14.83 -6.78
CA ALA A 64 4.92 15.83 -7.44
C ALA A 64 5.03 15.60 -8.97
N LEU A 65 4.90 14.36 -9.42
CA LEU A 65 4.76 13.96 -10.83
C LEU A 65 3.30 14.03 -11.31
N LYS A 66 2.41 14.72 -10.58
CA LYS A 66 0.96 14.84 -10.86
C LYS A 66 0.30 13.50 -11.17
N SER A 67 0.81 12.45 -10.56
CA SER A 67 0.38 11.08 -10.74
C SER A 67 -0.07 10.55 -9.39
N SER A 68 -1.07 9.69 -9.41
CA SER A 68 -1.49 8.96 -8.21
C SER A 68 -1.18 7.49 -8.40
N LEU A 69 -0.82 6.78 -7.33
CA LEU A 69 -0.77 5.31 -7.33
C LEU A 69 -2.11 4.71 -7.82
N TRP A 70 -3.19 5.45 -7.58
CA TRP A 70 -4.55 5.11 -8.01
C TRP A 70 -4.85 5.49 -9.47
N GLN A 71 -4.02 6.31 -10.12
CA GLN A 71 -4.12 6.65 -11.54
C GLN A 71 -3.22 5.78 -12.41
N THR A 72 -2.15 5.18 -11.84
CA THR A 72 -1.30 4.21 -12.56
C THR A 72 -1.99 2.88 -12.85
N SER A 73 -3.22 2.68 -12.40
CA SER A 73 -4.09 1.59 -12.87
C SER A 73 -4.78 1.95 -14.19
N LEU A 74 -4.01 2.10 -15.26
CA LEU A 74 -4.60 1.98 -16.61
C LEU A 74 -4.76 0.51 -17.05
N ASN A 75 -4.52 -0.46 -16.15
CA ASN A 75 -4.81 -1.89 -16.38
C ASN A 75 -5.06 -2.70 -15.08
N PHE A 76 -5.44 -2.06 -13.96
CA PHE A 76 -5.99 -2.82 -12.83
C PHE A 76 -7.49 -2.94 -13.09
N ASP A 77 -7.90 -4.09 -13.62
CA ASP A 77 -9.31 -4.37 -13.93
C ASP A 77 -10.11 -4.19 -12.63
N ILE A 78 -10.90 -3.12 -12.55
CA ILE A 78 -11.69 -2.78 -11.36
C ILE A 78 -12.56 -3.96 -10.94
N LYS A 79 -13.00 -4.78 -11.90
CA LYS A 79 -13.74 -6.02 -11.65
C LYS A 79 -12.93 -7.07 -10.87
N GLN A 80 -11.61 -7.13 -11.08
CA GLN A 80 -10.74 -7.98 -10.26
C GLN A 80 -10.60 -7.45 -8.84
N LEU A 81 -10.62 -6.13 -8.64
CA LEU A 81 -10.55 -5.53 -7.32
C LEU A 81 -11.88 -5.72 -6.57
N GLU A 82 -13.02 -5.49 -7.24
CA GLU A 82 -14.37 -5.79 -6.74
C GLU A 82 -14.51 -7.27 -6.38
N SER A 83 -14.16 -8.19 -7.28
CA SER A 83 -14.25 -9.63 -6.98
C SER A 83 -13.33 -10.09 -5.84
N ARG A 84 -12.16 -9.46 -5.67
CA ARG A 84 -11.28 -9.72 -4.52
C ARG A 84 -11.87 -9.19 -3.22
N LEU A 85 -12.52 -8.02 -3.25
CA LEU A 85 -13.22 -7.45 -2.10
C LEU A 85 -14.43 -8.30 -1.72
N ASP A 86 -15.21 -8.76 -2.70
CA ASP A 86 -16.35 -9.65 -2.47
C ASP A 86 -15.92 -10.97 -1.83
N ARG A 87 -14.84 -11.58 -2.33
CA ARG A 87 -14.25 -12.79 -1.72
C ARG A 87 -13.80 -12.53 -0.30
N LEU A 88 -13.07 -11.45 -0.05
CA LEU A 88 -12.62 -11.11 1.30
C LEU A 88 -13.80 -10.88 2.26
N SER A 89 -14.88 -10.26 1.78
CA SER A 89 -16.11 -10.06 2.54
C SER A 89 -16.78 -11.39 2.92
N ASN A 90 -16.80 -12.35 1.98
CA ASN A 90 -17.30 -13.70 2.23
C ASN A 90 -16.42 -14.45 3.23
N ASP A 91 -15.10 -14.43 3.04
CA ASP A 91 -14.14 -15.08 3.96
C ASP A 91 -14.29 -14.53 5.39
N VAL A 92 -14.46 -13.21 5.54
CA VAL A 92 -14.70 -12.58 6.85
C VAL A 92 -16.03 -13.03 7.46
N SER A 93 -17.06 -13.21 6.65
CA SER A 93 -18.36 -13.69 7.11
C SER A 93 -18.29 -15.15 7.58
N GLU A 94 -17.56 -16.00 6.85
CA GLU A 94 -17.31 -17.40 7.23
C GLU A 94 -16.47 -17.51 8.51
N MET A 95 -15.43 -16.68 8.66
CA MET A 95 -14.65 -16.62 9.90
C MET A 95 -15.51 -16.22 11.09
N LYS A 96 -16.39 -15.23 10.94
CA LYS A 96 -17.33 -14.83 12.00
C LYS A 96 -18.25 -15.97 12.41
N GLN A 97 -18.78 -16.72 11.44
CA GLN A 97 -19.63 -17.87 11.73
C GLN A 97 -18.84 -18.96 12.45
N THR A 98 -17.63 -19.26 12.00
CA THR A 98 -16.76 -20.26 12.63
C THR A 98 -16.44 -19.89 14.09
N ILE A 99 -16.14 -18.61 14.36
CA ILE A 99 -15.91 -18.12 15.72
C ILE A 99 -17.15 -18.29 16.59
N PHE A 100 -18.33 -18.00 16.03
CA PHE A 100 -19.59 -18.19 16.74
C PHE A 100 -19.82 -19.66 17.11
N ASP A 101 -19.64 -20.58 16.15
CA ASP A 101 -19.83 -22.02 16.37
C ASP A 101 -18.84 -22.57 17.41
N LEU A 102 -17.56 -22.18 17.32
CA LEU A 102 -16.54 -22.54 18.31
C LEU A 102 -16.92 -22.02 19.71
N SER A 103 -17.45 -20.81 19.80
CA SER A 103 -17.90 -20.23 21.08
C SER A 103 -19.05 -21.02 21.70
N GLN A 104 -20.01 -21.50 20.88
CA GLN A 104 -21.10 -22.37 21.34
C GLN A 104 -20.57 -23.72 21.83
N ILE A 105 -19.66 -24.34 21.09
CA ILE A 105 -19.03 -25.62 21.47
C ILE A 105 -18.27 -25.48 22.78
N MET A 106 -17.46 -24.42 22.93
CA MET A 106 -16.76 -24.14 24.18
C MET A 106 -17.72 -23.95 25.35
N GLY A 107 -18.82 -23.23 25.14
CA GLY A 107 -19.87 -23.06 26.16
C GLY A 107 -20.53 -24.38 26.57
N ALA A 108 -20.77 -25.28 25.62
CA ALA A 108 -21.30 -26.62 25.90
C ALA A 108 -20.31 -27.49 26.68
N ILE A 109 -19.02 -27.47 26.30
CA ILE A 109 -17.96 -28.19 27.01
C ILE A 109 -17.82 -27.67 28.45
N ALA A 110 -17.80 -26.35 28.65
CA ALA A 110 -17.72 -25.74 29.97
C ALA A 110 -18.89 -26.19 30.88
N LYS A 111 -20.12 -26.15 30.36
CA LYS A 111 -21.30 -26.65 31.09
C LYS A 111 -21.20 -28.14 31.44
N HIS A 112 -20.67 -28.97 30.54
CA HIS A 112 -20.51 -30.39 30.79
C HIS A 112 -19.47 -30.67 31.89
N LEU A 113 -18.37 -29.93 31.89
CA LEU A 113 -17.33 -30.04 32.92
C LEU A 113 -17.82 -29.60 34.31
N ASP A 114 -18.66 -28.56 34.38
CA ASP A 114 -19.26 -28.12 35.64
C ASP A 114 -20.28 -29.12 36.20
N GLN A 115 -20.94 -29.91 35.35
CA GLN A 115 -21.89 -30.96 35.77
C GLN A 115 -21.20 -32.24 36.29
N GLN A 116 -19.90 -32.41 36.04
CA GLN A 116 -19.12 -33.58 36.50
C GLN A 116 -18.33 -33.33 37.80
N LYS A 117 -18.41 -32.12 38.37
CA LYS A 117 -17.84 -31.78 39.68
C LYS A 117 -18.88 -31.89 40.78
#